data_AF-A0A2T4B329-F1
#
_entry.id   AF-A0A2T4B329-F1
#
_cell.length_a   1.000
_cell.length_b   1.000
_cell.length_c   1.000
_cell.angle_alpha   90.00
_cell.angle_beta   90.00
_cell.angle_gamma   90.00
#
_symmetry.space_group_name_H-M   'P 1'
#
loop_
_entity.id
_entity.type
_entity.pdbx_description
1 polymer ?
#
loop_
_entity_poly.entity_id
_entity_poly.type
_entity_poly.pdbx_seq_one_letter_code
_entity_poly.pdbx_strand_id
1 'polypeptide(L)'
;MRPESHCSLRPPAAEYHPDFPMQALTIERNRTWEELSNPSSDSLWNAGLPGITGWVQIEHARDYNLPRGIPSLGKYEVYITTWGHQHHCLKILRREFSSVVRGESILINSMTNGTKTPHSEAAGRKLYHLMHCFDYLRQTIACASDLTLEGINKESNDTFFDIDGYGVVHMCKSQNAIGNWLISHAPEEDGFQQHIEL
;
A
#
# COMPACT_ATOMS: atom_id res chain seq x y z
N MET A 1 26.53 22.63 -22.95
CA MET A 1 25.65 21.65 -23.60
C MET A 1 26.13 20.26 -23.23
N ARG A 2 25.42 19.55 -22.34
CA ARG A 2 25.60 18.10 -22.16
C ARG A 2 24.51 17.42 -22.99
N PRO A 3 24.82 16.34 -23.73
CA PRO A 3 23.79 15.61 -24.45
C PRO A 3 22.93 14.84 -23.45
N GLU A 4 21.62 14.97 -23.59
CA GLU A 4 20.65 14.12 -22.91
C GLU A 4 20.79 12.69 -23.43
N SER A 5 21.39 11.82 -22.62
CA SER A 5 21.28 10.39 -22.83
C SER A 5 19.94 9.94 -22.26
N HIS A 6 18.93 9.80 -23.13
CA HIS A 6 17.73 9.02 -22.83
C HIS A 6 18.13 7.55 -22.66
N CYS A 7 18.56 7.19 -21.45
CA CYS A 7 18.72 5.81 -21.05
C CYS A 7 17.36 5.34 -20.52
N SER A 8 16.52 4.78 -21.41
CA SER A 8 15.31 4.06 -20.98
C SER A 8 15.75 2.73 -20.36
N LEU A 9 16.18 2.78 -19.10
CA LEU A 9 16.47 1.62 -18.29
C LEU A 9 15.16 1.12 -17.65
N ARG A 10 14.16 0.78 -18.47
CA ARG A 10 13.10 -0.11 -17.97
C ARG A 10 13.66 -1.53 -18.01
N PRO A 11 13.81 -2.22 -16.87
CA PRO A 11 14.21 -3.62 -16.88
C PRO A 11 13.19 -4.41 -17.73
N PRO A 12 13.61 -5.38 -18.57
CA PRO A 12 12.74 -6.14 -19.47
C PRO A 12 11.71 -7.07 -18.80
N ALA A 13 11.34 -6.86 -17.53
CA ALA A 13 10.54 -7.81 -16.75
C ALA A 13 9.56 -7.20 -15.71
N ALA A 14 9.30 -5.89 -15.67
CA ALA A 14 8.66 -5.32 -14.46
C ALA A 14 7.25 -4.70 -14.61
N GLU A 15 6.78 -4.30 -15.80
CA GLU A 15 5.53 -3.53 -15.87
C GLU A 15 4.66 -3.98 -17.05
N TYR A 16 3.63 -4.77 -16.76
CA TYR A 16 2.51 -5.05 -17.68
C TYR A 16 1.56 -3.84 -17.80
N HIS A 17 1.64 -2.88 -16.86
CA HIS A 17 0.78 -1.71 -16.83
C HIS A 17 1.27 -0.59 -17.77
N PRO A 18 0.37 0.30 -18.23
CA PRO A 18 0.77 1.48 -19.01
C PRO A 18 1.64 2.43 -18.18
N ASP A 19 2.32 3.36 -18.86
CA ASP A 19 2.94 4.49 -18.17
C ASP A 19 1.84 5.46 -17.74
N PHE A 20 1.63 5.59 -16.43
CA PHE A 20 0.57 6.44 -15.90
C PHE A 20 1.00 7.91 -15.87
N PRO A 21 0.10 8.85 -16.21
CA PRO A 21 0.44 10.27 -16.20
C PRO A 21 0.78 10.74 -14.78
N MET A 22 1.77 11.62 -14.68
CA MET A 22 2.10 12.34 -13.45
C MET A 22 1.15 13.53 -13.27
N GLN A 23 0.82 13.84 -12.02
CA GLN A 23 -0.01 14.98 -11.62
C GLN A 23 0.61 15.68 -10.41
N ALA A 24 0.56 17.02 -10.41
CA ALA A 24 0.79 17.79 -9.21
C ALA A 24 -0.41 17.57 -8.27
N LEU A 25 -0.14 17.15 -7.04
CA LEU A 25 -1.16 16.88 -6.03
C LEU A 25 -0.78 17.59 -4.74
N THR A 26 -1.62 18.52 -4.30
CA THR A 26 -1.53 19.03 -2.92
C THR A 26 -2.15 18.01 -1.99
N ILE A 27 -1.38 17.52 -1.01
CA ILE A 27 -1.90 16.62 0.00
C ILE A 27 -2.56 17.48 1.08
N GLU A 28 -3.89 17.41 1.15
CA GLU A 28 -4.68 18.15 2.13
C GLU A 28 -5.11 17.25 3.29
N ARG A 29 -5.16 17.82 4.49
CA ARG A 29 -5.60 17.08 5.68
C ARG A 29 -7.09 16.76 5.58
N ASN A 30 -7.44 15.50 5.75
CA ASN A 30 -8.82 15.05 5.76
C ASN A 30 -9.08 14.15 6.98
N ARG A 31 -9.70 14.75 8.02
CA ARG A 31 -9.94 14.10 9.31
C ARG A 31 -10.85 12.87 9.25
N THR A 32 -11.62 12.68 8.19
CA THR A 32 -12.44 11.47 8.00
C THR A 32 -11.58 10.20 7.94
N TRP A 33 -10.30 10.31 7.55
CA TRP A 33 -9.37 9.19 7.53
C TRP A 33 -8.68 8.94 8.88
N GLU A 34 -8.81 9.88 9.83
CA GLU A 34 -8.12 9.89 11.14
C GLU A 34 -8.95 9.25 12.26
N GLU A 35 -9.82 8.29 11.91
CA GLU A 35 -10.60 7.53 12.87
C GLU A 35 -9.95 6.18 13.18
N LEU A 36 -10.08 5.73 14.43
CA LEU A 36 -9.78 4.34 14.80
C LEU A 36 -10.67 3.36 14.01
N SER A 37 -10.19 2.14 13.84
CA SER A 37 -10.89 1.05 13.13
C SER A 37 -12.27 0.81 13.73
N ASN A 38 -13.26 0.98 12.85
CA ASN A 38 -14.68 0.80 13.09
C ASN A 38 -15.32 0.45 11.73
N PRO A 39 -16.54 -0.10 11.68
CA PRO A 39 -17.16 -0.53 10.42
C PRO A 39 -17.24 0.55 9.34
N SER A 40 -17.53 1.80 9.71
CA SER A 40 -17.64 2.92 8.76
C SER A 40 -16.27 3.29 8.18
N SER A 41 -15.29 3.50 9.06
CA SER A 41 -13.94 3.86 8.65
C SER A 41 -13.26 2.72 7.88
N ASP A 42 -13.45 1.45 8.28
CA ASP A 42 -12.90 0.31 7.55
C ASP A 42 -13.51 0.19 6.13
N SER A 43 -14.80 0.52 5.97
CA SER A 43 -15.44 0.59 4.65
C SER A 43 -14.81 1.69 3.79
N LEU A 44 -14.61 2.89 4.35
CA LEU A 44 -13.91 3.99 3.69
C LEU A 44 -12.49 3.59 3.27
N TRP A 45 -11.73 2.95 4.15
CA TRP A 45 -10.38 2.48 3.84
C TRP A 45 -10.34 1.35 2.80
N ASN A 46 -11.43 0.63 2.60
CA ASN A 46 -11.53 -0.42 1.57
C ASN A 46 -12.02 0.08 0.21
N ALA A 47 -12.75 1.19 0.15
CA ALA A 47 -13.41 1.67 -1.07
C ALA A 47 -13.12 3.13 -1.43
N GLY A 48 -12.40 3.87 -0.58
CA GLY A 48 -12.23 5.32 -0.72
C GLY A 48 -11.22 5.75 -1.78
N LEU A 49 -10.47 4.81 -2.38
CA LEU A 49 -9.70 5.04 -3.59
C LEU A 49 -10.09 4.02 -4.67
N PRO A 50 -10.27 4.42 -5.94
CA PRO A 50 -10.59 3.49 -7.02
C PRO A 50 -9.49 2.44 -7.19
N GLY A 51 -9.88 1.17 -7.24
CA GLY A 51 -8.93 0.05 -7.42
C GLY A 51 -7.98 -0.18 -6.25
N ILE A 52 -8.24 0.36 -5.04
CA ILE A 52 -7.31 0.31 -3.90
C ILE A 52 -6.90 -1.12 -3.46
N THR A 53 -7.67 -2.14 -3.84
CA THR A 53 -7.29 -3.54 -3.62
C THR A 53 -6.00 -3.90 -4.38
N GLY A 54 -5.78 -3.27 -5.53
CA GLY A 54 -4.58 -3.38 -6.37
C GLY A 54 -4.36 -4.75 -6.99
N TRP A 55 -5.37 -5.64 -6.97
CA TRP A 55 -5.34 -6.92 -7.66
C TRP A 55 -5.51 -6.74 -9.16
N VAL A 56 -4.73 -7.50 -9.94
CA VAL A 56 -4.82 -7.54 -11.39
C VAL A 56 -4.74 -8.96 -11.92
N GLN A 57 -5.62 -9.31 -12.85
CA GLN A 57 -5.62 -10.58 -13.57
C GLN A 57 -4.98 -10.36 -14.94
N ILE A 58 -4.00 -11.20 -15.25
CA ILE A 58 -3.20 -11.10 -16.47
C ILE A 58 -3.32 -12.42 -17.23
N GLU A 59 -3.78 -12.31 -18.47
CA GLU A 59 -3.83 -13.42 -19.40
C GLU A 59 -2.42 -13.76 -19.91
N HIS A 60 -2.08 -15.04 -20.00
CA HIS A 60 -0.80 -15.48 -20.58
C HIS A 60 0.42 -14.73 -20.02
N ALA A 61 0.47 -14.55 -18.68
CA ALA A 61 1.50 -13.75 -18.00
C ALA A 61 2.96 -14.11 -18.38
N ARG A 62 3.20 -15.34 -18.86
CA ARG A 62 4.50 -15.82 -19.33
C ARG A 62 4.96 -15.16 -20.63
N ASP A 63 4.04 -14.74 -21.48
CA ASP A 63 4.36 -14.04 -22.73
C ASP A 63 4.97 -12.66 -22.46
N TYR A 64 4.67 -12.10 -21.28
CA TYR A 64 5.21 -10.83 -20.78
C TYR A 64 6.45 -11.00 -19.89
N ASN A 65 7.00 -12.23 -19.80
CA ASN A 65 8.15 -12.56 -18.94
C ASN A 65 7.95 -12.16 -17.46
N LEU A 66 6.70 -12.23 -16.98
CA LEU A 66 6.37 -11.90 -15.60
C LEU A 66 6.80 -13.02 -14.63
N PRO A 67 7.08 -12.69 -13.35
CA PRO A 67 7.32 -13.69 -12.30
C PRO A 67 6.09 -14.56 -12.08
N ARG A 68 6.18 -15.58 -11.23
CA ARG A 68 5.03 -16.47 -11.01
C ARG A 68 3.91 -15.78 -10.21
N GLY A 69 2.78 -15.52 -10.87
CA GLY A 69 1.55 -15.08 -10.23
C GLY A 69 0.74 -16.24 -9.64
N ILE A 70 -0.38 -15.90 -9.03
CA ILE A 70 -1.33 -16.87 -8.47
C ILE A 70 -2.14 -17.47 -9.63
N PRO A 71 -2.10 -18.79 -9.88
CA PRO A 71 -2.88 -19.39 -10.95
C PRO A 71 -4.38 -19.10 -10.78
N SER A 72 -5.03 -18.67 -11.86
CA SER A 72 -6.47 -18.45 -11.94
C SER A 72 -7.04 -19.19 -13.16
N LEU A 73 -8.34 -19.04 -13.43
CA LEU A 73 -9.08 -19.76 -14.46
C LEU A 73 -8.29 -19.90 -15.78
N GLY A 74 -8.05 -21.13 -16.22
CA GLY A 74 -7.42 -21.43 -17.51
C GLY A 74 -6.02 -20.82 -17.69
N LYS A 75 -5.96 -19.73 -18.46
CA LYS A 75 -4.73 -19.06 -18.94
C LYS A 75 -4.36 -17.80 -18.15
N TYR A 76 -5.10 -17.50 -17.09
CA TYR A 76 -4.90 -16.30 -16.29
C TYR A 76 -4.06 -16.54 -15.05
N GLU A 77 -3.32 -15.52 -14.66
CA GLU A 77 -2.66 -15.43 -13.36
C GLU A 77 -2.99 -14.10 -12.69
N VAL A 78 -3.09 -14.10 -11.37
CA VAL A 78 -3.41 -12.91 -10.59
C VAL A 78 -2.19 -12.43 -9.82
N TYR A 79 -2.06 -11.12 -9.77
CA TYR A 79 -0.98 -10.40 -9.12
C TYR A 79 -1.55 -9.30 -8.24
N ILE A 80 -0.80 -8.92 -7.21
CA ILE A 80 -1.03 -7.67 -6.50
C ILE A 80 0.00 -6.63 -6.96
N THR A 81 -0.46 -5.42 -7.23
CA THR A 81 0.42 -4.29 -7.49
C THR A 81 1.09 -3.82 -6.20
N THR A 82 2.28 -3.23 -6.30
CA THR A 82 2.98 -2.63 -5.16
C THR A 82 2.11 -1.58 -4.45
N TRP A 83 1.34 -0.78 -5.20
CA TRP A 83 0.37 0.17 -4.65
C TRP A 83 -0.69 -0.52 -3.78
N GLY A 84 -1.32 -1.58 -4.29
CA GLY A 84 -2.30 -2.37 -3.53
C GLY A 84 -1.71 -3.00 -2.27
N HIS A 85 -0.49 -3.54 -2.36
CA HIS A 85 0.16 -4.19 -1.22
C HIS A 85 0.55 -3.18 -0.13
N GLN A 86 1.06 -2.01 -0.49
CA GLN A 86 1.31 -0.93 0.47
C GLN A 86 0.02 -0.50 1.19
N HIS A 87 -1.08 -0.35 0.47
CA HIS A 87 -2.38 -0.04 1.07
C HIS A 87 -2.90 -1.17 1.97
N HIS A 88 -2.73 -2.43 1.59
CA HIS A 88 -3.04 -3.59 2.44
C HIS A 88 -2.27 -3.54 3.76
N CYS A 89 -0.94 -3.36 3.70
CA CYS A 89 -0.10 -3.23 4.88
C CYS A 89 -0.56 -2.08 5.79
N LEU A 90 -0.81 -0.90 5.23
CA LEU A 90 -1.26 0.27 5.99
C LEU A 90 -2.61 0.02 6.69
N LYS A 91 -3.57 -0.62 5.98
CA LYS A 91 -4.88 -0.98 6.56
C LYS A 91 -4.73 -1.96 7.72
N ILE A 92 -3.87 -2.98 7.59
CA ILE A 92 -3.65 -3.95 8.66
C ILE A 92 -3.02 -3.30 9.89
N LEU A 93 -1.98 -2.47 9.70
CA LEU A 93 -1.34 -1.73 10.78
C LEU A 93 -2.34 -0.84 11.53
N ARG A 94 -3.19 -0.12 10.79
CA ARG A 94 -4.24 0.72 11.37
C ARG A 94 -5.25 -0.09 12.19
N ARG A 95 -5.74 -1.21 11.65
CA ARG A 95 -6.70 -2.09 12.34
C ARG A 95 -6.09 -2.64 13.62
N GLU A 96 -4.84 -3.10 13.56
CA GLU A 96 -4.14 -3.60 14.74
C GLU A 96 -3.90 -2.52 15.79
N PHE A 97 -3.42 -1.34 15.39
CA PHE A 97 -3.25 -0.21 16.30
C PHE A 97 -4.55 0.10 17.05
N SER A 98 -5.68 0.08 16.34
CA SER A 98 -6.99 0.29 16.93
C SER A 98 -7.40 -0.82 17.90
N SER A 99 -7.06 -2.08 17.61
CA SER A 99 -7.27 -3.21 18.52
C SER A 99 -6.40 -3.11 19.78
N VAL A 100 -5.15 -2.65 19.66
CA VAL A 100 -4.25 -2.43 20.80
C VAL A 100 -4.79 -1.31 21.70
N VAL A 101 -5.16 -0.17 21.12
CA VAL A 101 -5.72 0.97 21.88
C VAL A 101 -6.99 0.58 22.65
N ARG A 102 -7.82 -0.31 22.09
CA ARG A 102 -9.06 -0.78 22.74
C ARG A 102 -8.87 -1.94 23.71
N GLY A 103 -7.65 -2.45 23.88
CA GLY A 103 -7.41 -3.60 24.75
C GLY A 103 -7.85 -4.95 24.17
N GLU A 104 -8.15 -5.01 22.87
CA GLU A 104 -8.75 -6.16 22.18
C GLU A 104 -7.74 -7.00 21.40
N SER A 105 -6.52 -6.50 21.23
CA SER A 105 -5.49 -7.22 20.47
C SER A 105 -5.03 -8.49 21.19
N ILE A 106 -4.94 -9.59 20.43
CA ILE A 106 -4.33 -10.85 20.88
C ILE A 106 -2.82 -10.74 21.15
N LEU A 107 -2.20 -9.61 20.79
CA LEU A 107 -0.80 -9.31 21.09
C LEU A 107 -0.62 -8.76 22.50
N ILE A 108 -1.69 -8.25 23.12
CA ILE A 108 -1.64 -7.75 24.50
C ILE A 108 -1.32 -8.93 25.42
N ASN A 109 -0.28 -8.76 26.26
CA ASN A 109 0.27 -9.80 27.13
C ASN A 109 0.79 -11.06 26.39
N SER A 110 0.93 -11.00 25.05
CA SER A 110 1.64 -12.04 24.32
C SER A 110 3.11 -12.01 24.76
N MET A 111 3.62 -13.13 25.26
CA MET A 111 5.00 -13.31 25.70
C MET A 111 5.95 -13.28 24.50
N THR A 112 6.13 -12.10 23.93
CA THR A 112 7.03 -11.83 22.82
C THR A 112 8.37 -11.41 23.41
N ASN A 113 9.20 -12.39 23.82
CA ASN A 113 10.56 -12.12 24.30
C ASN A 113 11.48 -11.72 23.13
N GLY A 114 11.17 -10.59 22.51
CA GLY A 114 12.01 -9.83 21.58
C GLY A 114 12.40 -10.52 20.27
N THR A 115 12.15 -11.82 20.08
CA THR A 115 12.70 -12.51 18.89
C THR A 115 11.89 -13.65 18.32
N LYS A 116 11.06 -14.40 19.09
CA LYS A 116 10.35 -15.58 18.53
C LYS A 116 9.05 -15.88 19.26
N THR A 117 7.94 -15.33 18.79
CA THR A 117 6.67 -16.04 18.90
C THR A 117 6.65 -17.18 17.88
N PRO A 118 6.28 -18.42 18.24
CA PRO A 118 6.15 -19.49 17.27
C PRO A 118 5.17 -19.07 16.17
N HIS A 119 5.57 -19.15 14.89
CA HIS A 119 4.65 -18.94 13.76
C HIS A 119 3.44 -19.89 13.79
N SER A 120 3.48 -20.96 14.61
CA SER A 120 2.36 -21.86 14.83
C SER A 120 1.23 -21.25 15.67
N GLU A 121 1.49 -20.18 16.44
CA GLU A 121 0.47 -19.52 17.26
C GLU A 121 -0.17 -18.32 16.56
N ALA A 122 -1.45 -18.05 16.86
CA ALA A 122 -2.18 -16.94 16.22
C ALA A 122 -1.53 -15.58 16.48
N ALA A 123 -1.10 -15.32 17.72
CA ALA A 123 -0.38 -14.09 18.07
C ALA A 123 0.96 -14.00 17.31
N GLY A 124 1.67 -15.12 17.16
CA GLY A 124 2.92 -15.17 16.42
C GLY A 124 2.80 -14.90 14.94
N ARG A 125 1.78 -15.47 14.27
CA ARG A 125 1.48 -15.15 12.86
C ARG A 125 1.13 -13.69 12.67
N LYS A 126 0.26 -13.15 13.53
CA LYS A 126 -0.13 -11.75 13.48
C LYS A 126 1.08 -10.83 13.66
N LEU A 127 1.92 -11.07 14.67
CA LEU A 127 3.12 -10.26 14.88
C LEU A 127 4.09 -10.34 13.70
N TYR A 128 4.34 -11.54 13.17
CA TYR A 128 5.20 -11.71 12.00
C TYR A 128 4.70 -10.91 10.79
N HIS A 129 3.40 -10.99 10.51
CA HIS A 129 2.80 -10.27 9.39
C HIS A 129 2.90 -8.74 9.58
N LEU A 130 2.66 -8.23 10.80
CA LEU A 130 2.84 -6.80 11.09
C LEU A 130 4.29 -6.35 10.92
N MET A 131 5.27 -7.15 11.37
CA MET A 131 6.69 -6.84 11.19
C MET A 131 7.10 -6.84 9.72
N HIS A 132 6.56 -7.77 8.92
CA HIS A 132 6.72 -7.75 7.47
C HIS A 132 6.11 -6.47 6.85
N CYS A 133 4.89 -6.08 7.26
CA CYS A 133 4.26 -4.85 6.79
C CYS A 133 5.12 -3.61 7.08
N PHE A 134 5.68 -3.50 8.29
CA PHE A 134 6.58 -2.41 8.65
C PHE A 134 7.84 -2.39 7.78
N ASP A 135 8.49 -3.54 7.59
CA ASP A 135 9.69 -3.60 6.77
C ASP A 135 9.41 -3.33 5.29
N TYR A 136 8.33 -3.88 4.75
CA TYR A 136 7.92 -3.65 3.36
C TYR A 136 7.62 -2.16 3.11
N LEU A 137 6.82 -1.53 3.96
CA LEU A 137 6.52 -0.09 3.85
C LEU A 137 7.78 0.77 3.98
N ARG A 138 8.66 0.44 4.93
CA ARG A 138 9.96 1.12 5.10
C ARG A 138 10.80 1.05 3.83
N GLN A 139 10.89 -0.13 3.20
CA GLN A 139 11.63 -0.32 1.96
C GLN A 139 10.99 0.42 0.78
N THR A 140 9.66 0.43 0.66
CA THR A 140 8.98 1.14 -0.43
C THR A 140 9.04 2.66 -0.29
N ILE A 141 8.98 3.19 0.92
CA ILE A 141 9.20 4.63 1.19
C ILE A 141 10.63 5.01 0.79
N ALA A 142 11.63 4.22 1.19
CA ALA A 142 13.02 4.44 0.78
C ALA A 142 13.21 4.31 -0.73
N CYS A 143 12.48 3.41 -1.40
CA CYS A 143 12.52 3.28 -2.86
C CYS A 143 11.97 4.53 -3.56
N ALA A 144 10.89 5.12 -3.03
CA ALA A 144 10.31 6.35 -3.58
C ALA A 144 11.21 7.57 -3.34
N SER A 145 11.85 7.66 -2.16
CA SER A 145 12.79 8.75 -1.80
C SER A 145 12.30 10.14 -2.21
N ASP A 146 11.04 10.47 -1.90
CA ASP A 146 10.48 11.79 -2.18
C ASP A 146 11.22 12.84 -1.32
N LEU A 147 11.85 13.81 -1.97
CA LEU A 147 12.63 14.89 -1.35
C LEU A 147 11.86 16.22 -1.29
N THR A 148 10.55 16.20 -1.49
CA THR A 148 9.68 17.36 -1.34
C THR A 148 9.88 17.98 0.05
N LEU A 149 10.11 19.30 0.11
CA LEU A 149 10.35 20.00 1.36
C LEU A 149 9.03 20.32 2.06
N GLU A 150 8.90 19.85 3.30
CA GLU A 150 7.75 20.14 4.15
C GLU A 150 8.07 21.29 5.12
N GLY A 151 7.15 22.25 5.22
CA GLY A 151 7.29 23.44 6.06
C GLY A 151 6.51 23.33 7.37
N ILE A 152 6.74 24.28 8.28
CA ILE A 152 5.94 24.39 9.51
C ILE A 152 4.47 24.63 9.16
N ASN A 153 3.57 23.95 9.86
CA ASN A 153 2.14 24.11 9.67
C ASN A 153 1.64 25.44 10.26
N LYS A 154 0.39 25.79 9.95
CA LYS A 154 -0.24 27.03 10.41
C LYS A 154 -0.53 27.06 11.91
N GLU A 155 -0.49 25.91 12.59
CA GLU A 155 -0.73 25.79 14.03
C GLU A 155 0.55 26.01 14.85
N SER A 156 1.71 26.08 14.19
CA SER A 156 2.99 26.40 14.80
C SER A 156 3.02 27.82 15.39
N ASN A 157 3.77 28.01 16.48
CA ASN A 157 4.00 29.29 17.14
C ASN A 157 5.46 29.42 17.59
N ASP A 158 5.81 30.56 18.20
CA ASP A 158 7.19 30.89 18.61
C ASP A 158 7.82 29.90 19.61
N THR A 159 7.02 29.06 20.26
CA THR A 159 7.46 28.07 21.26
C THR A 159 7.22 26.62 20.84
N PHE A 160 6.52 26.41 19.72
CA PHE A 160 6.15 25.08 19.23
C PHE A 160 6.12 25.08 17.71
N PHE A 161 7.06 24.38 17.09
CA PHE A 161 7.12 24.18 15.64
C PHE A 161 6.68 22.76 15.30
N ASP A 162 5.72 22.65 14.40
CA ASP A 162 5.13 21.39 13.96
C ASP A 162 5.15 21.32 12.44
N ILE A 163 5.64 20.21 11.90
CA ILE A 163 5.71 19.92 10.47
C ILE A 163 4.83 18.70 10.24
N ASP A 164 3.67 18.91 9.64
CA ASP A 164 2.67 17.85 9.41
C ASP A 164 2.59 17.40 7.94
N GLY A 165 3.35 18.06 7.05
CA GLY A 165 3.44 17.76 5.62
C GLY A 165 2.23 18.17 4.78
N TYR A 166 1.14 18.66 5.37
CA TYR A 166 -0.07 19.03 4.62
C TYR A 166 0.07 20.38 3.90
N GLY A 167 -0.70 20.54 2.83
CA GLY A 167 -0.69 21.76 2.00
C GLY A 167 0.53 21.87 1.08
N VAL A 168 1.35 20.83 1.01
CA VAL A 168 2.53 20.75 0.14
C VAL A 168 2.18 20.02 -1.16
N VAL A 169 2.76 20.49 -2.27
CA VAL A 169 2.56 19.91 -3.60
C VAL A 169 3.58 18.81 -3.84
N HIS A 170 3.07 17.61 -4.16
CA HIS A 170 3.86 16.46 -4.58
C HIS A 170 3.64 16.18 -6.06
N MET A 171 4.61 15.53 -6.72
CA MET A 171 4.46 15.00 -8.07
C MET A 171 4.15 13.50 -8.00
N CYS A 172 2.88 13.14 -8.18
CA CYS A 172 2.38 11.79 -8.00
C CYS A 172 1.90 11.18 -9.32
N LYS A 173 1.90 9.85 -9.45
CA LYS A 173 1.13 9.19 -10.53
C LYS A 173 -0.36 9.45 -10.33
N SER A 174 -1.12 9.61 -11.42
CA SER A 174 -2.55 9.87 -11.34
C SER A 174 -3.31 8.69 -10.76
N GLN A 175 -3.82 8.87 -9.53
CA GLN A 175 -4.58 7.85 -8.81
C GLN A 175 -5.86 7.45 -9.56
N ASN A 176 -6.48 8.39 -10.29
CA ASN A 176 -7.66 8.10 -11.11
C ASN A 176 -7.30 7.19 -12.29
N ALA A 177 -6.24 7.53 -13.03
CA ALA A 177 -5.78 6.70 -14.16
C ALA A 177 -5.36 5.29 -13.70
N ILE A 178 -4.62 5.20 -12.58
CA ILE A 178 -4.25 3.92 -11.96
C ILE A 178 -5.50 3.15 -11.56
N GLY A 179 -6.42 3.79 -10.85
CA GLY A 179 -7.63 3.15 -10.35
C GLY A 179 -8.53 2.60 -11.45
N ASN A 180 -8.73 3.34 -12.54
CA ASN A 180 -9.49 2.86 -13.71
C ASN A 180 -8.81 1.64 -14.35
N TRP A 181 -7.48 1.66 -14.45
CA TRP A 181 -6.73 0.52 -14.96
C TRP A 181 -6.87 -0.70 -14.04
N LEU A 182 -6.71 -0.52 -12.72
CA LEU A 182 -6.89 -1.60 -11.74
C LEU A 182 -8.30 -2.20 -11.78
N ILE A 183 -9.33 -1.36 -11.89
CA ILE A 183 -10.72 -1.83 -11.99
C ILE A 183 -10.94 -2.62 -13.28
N SER A 184 -10.44 -2.14 -14.42
CA SER A 184 -10.57 -2.85 -15.71
C SER A 184 -9.76 -4.15 -15.79
N HIS A 185 -8.81 -4.36 -14.89
CA HIS A 185 -7.98 -5.57 -14.79
C HIS A 185 -8.29 -6.37 -13.53
N ALA A 186 -9.36 -6.05 -12.81
CA ALA A 186 -9.71 -6.75 -11.59
C ALA A 186 -9.96 -8.24 -11.89
N PRO A 187 -9.53 -9.16 -11.01
CA PRO A 187 -9.83 -10.57 -11.19
C PRO A 187 -11.34 -10.84 -11.26
N GLU A 188 -11.76 -11.70 -12.19
CA GLU A 188 -13.13 -12.21 -12.24
C GLU A 188 -13.51 -12.84 -10.89
N GLU A 189 -14.68 -12.47 -10.36
CA GLU A 189 -15.15 -12.97 -9.07
C GLU A 189 -15.61 -14.42 -9.18
N ASP A 190 -14.70 -15.35 -8.85
CA ASP A 190 -15.04 -16.64 -8.25
C ASP A 190 -13.83 -17.15 -7.43
N GLY A 191 -13.95 -17.11 -6.09
CA GLY A 191 -13.04 -17.77 -5.14
C GLY A 191 -11.70 -17.08 -4.83
N PHE A 192 -11.26 -16.08 -5.59
CA PHE A 192 -9.94 -15.48 -5.41
C PHE A 192 -9.78 -14.68 -4.09
N GLN A 193 -10.75 -13.84 -3.73
CA GLN A 193 -10.60 -12.92 -2.60
C GLN A 193 -10.74 -13.57 -1.21
N GLN A 194 -11.33 -14.77 -1.10
CA GLN A 194 -11.74 -15.33 0.20
C GLN A 194 -10.64 -16.13 0.93
N HIS A 195 -9.54 -16.48 0.27
CA HIS A 195 -8.54 -17.41 0.82
C HIS A 195 -7.07 -16.99 0.66
N ILE A 196 -6.81 -15.76 0.23
CA ILE A 196 -5.44 -15.27 0.05
C ILE A 196 -5.08 -14.34 1.21
N GLU A 197 -4.28 -14.88 2.13
CA GLU A 197 -3.53 -14.06 3.07
C GLU A 197 -2.35 -13.43 2.32
N LEU A 198 -2.41 -12.12 2.13
CA LEU A 198 -1.23 -11.27 1.87
C LEU A 198 -0.54 -11.00 3.19
#